data_AF-A0AAV0MGB3-F1
#
_entry.id   AF-A0AAV0MGB3-F1
#
_cell.length_a   1.000
_cell.length_b   1.000
_cell.length_c   1.000
_cell.angle_alpha   90.00
_cell.angle_beta   90.00
_cell.angle_gamma   90.00
#
_symmetry.space_group_name_H-M   'P 1'
#
loop_
_entity.id
_entity.type
_entity.pdbx_description
1 polymer ?
#
loop_
_entity_poly.entity_id
_entity_poly.type
_entity_poly.pdbx_seq_one_letter_code
_entity_poly.pdbx_strand_id
1 'polypeptide(L)'
;MTHVWQWNGGGATPLGLIEGIADFIRMKAGYESTSSPVRLGEGDRWDQGYGVTAGFLGYCDGLKRGFVGKLNKKMRFGYSETYFRDLLGKDVDSLWSEYKAKYKS
;
A
#
# COMPACT_ATOMS: atom_id res chain seq x y z
N MET A 1 -5.67 -16.61 8.37
CA MET A 1 -6.56 -15.58 8.94
C MET A 1 -5.71 -14.47 9.54
N THR A 2 -5.71 -13.28 8.95
CA THR A 2 -5.03 -12.08 9.48
C THR A 2 -6.03 -11.23 10.26
N HIS A 3 -6.43 -11.71 11.44
CA HIS A 3 -7.25 -10.94 12.38
C HIS A 3 -6.35 -10.10 13.30
N VAL A 4 -5.61 -9.10 12.79
CA VAL A 4 -4.91 -8.14 13.67
C VAL A 4 -4.77 -6.77 12.97
N TRP A 5 -5.61 -5.82 13.37
CA TRP A 5 -5.35 -4.37 13.31
C TRP A 5 -5.23 -3.68 11.94
N GLN A 6 -6.08 -4.00 10.97
CA GLN A 6 -6.40 -3.01 9.93
C GLN A 6 -7.53 -2.12 10.42
N TRP A 7 -7.24 -0.83 10.55
CA TRP A 7 -8.27 0.15 10.85
C TRP A 7 -8.92 0.60 9.55
N ASN A 8 -10.22 0.37 9.42
CA ASN A 8 -11.00 0.78 8.25
C ASN A 8 -11.36 2.29 8.26
N GLY A 9 -10.84 3.07 9.22
CA GLY A 9 -11.11 4.51 9.35
C GLY A 9 -12.60 4.86 9.43
N GLY A 10 -13.45 3.98 9.98
CA GLY A 10 -14.89 4.20 10.04
C GLY A 10 -15.62 4.10 8.69
N GLY A 11 -14.99 3.49 7.66
CA GLY A 11 -15.58 3.30 6.33
C GLY A 11 -15.12 4.31 5.26
N ALA A 12 -14.28 5.30 5.62
CA ALA A 12 -13.77 6.32 4.70
C ALA A 12 -12.47 5.92 3.97
N THR A 13 -11.92 4.73 4.24
CA THR A 13 -10.67 4.27 3.63
C THR A 13 -10.96 3.54 2.32
N PRO A 14 -10.25 3.83 1.20
CA PRO A 14 -10.42 3.11 -0.05
C PRO A 14 -10.28 1.60 0.17
N LEU A 15 -11.26 0.82 -0.30
CA LEU A 15 -11.29 -0.64 -0.13
C LEU A 15 -10.03 -1.30 -0.68
N GLY A 16 -9.53 -0.85 -1.84
CA GLY A 16 -8.30 -1.36 -2.43
C GLY A 16 -7.04 -1.07 -1.59
N LEU A 17 -6.99 0.03 -0.85
CA LEU A 17 -5.88 0.26 0.08
C LEU A 17 -5.90 -0.73 1.25
N ILE A 18 -7.09 -1.05 1.78
CA ILE A 18 -7.25 -2.06 2.84
C ILE A 18 -6.80 -3.43 2.32
N GLU A 19 -7.28 -3.85 1.15
CA GLU A 19 -6.92 -5.13 0.53
C GLU A 19 -5.41 -5.19 0.23
N GLY A 20 -4.84 -4.13 -0.33
CA GLY A 20 -3.41 -4.04 -0.64
C GLY A 20 -2.50 -4.11 0.59
N ILE A 21 -2.89 -3.53 1.72
CA ILE A 21 -2.13 -3.68 2.98
C ILE A 21 -2.20 -5.12 3.49
N ALA A 22 -3.33 -5.81 3.32
CA ALA A 22 -3.46 -7.20 3.76
C ALA A 22 -2.53 -8.11 2.94
N ASP A 23 -2.49 -7.91 1.61
CA ASP A 23 -1.58 -8.64 0.72
C ASP A 23 -0.11 -8.26 0.95
N PHE A 24 0.20 -7.00 1.29
CA PHE A 24 1.56 -6.61 1.68
C PHE A 24 2.04 -7.33 2.96
N ILE A 25 1.18 -7.45 3.98
CA ILE A 25 1.52 -8.17 5.22
C ILE A 25 1.76 -9.66 4.92
N ARG A 26 0.92 -10.27 4.08
CA ARG A 26 1.12 -11.66 3.63
C ARG A 26 2.48 -11.85 2.94
N MET A 27 2.79 -10.96 1.99
CA MET A 27 4.07 -10.96 1.27
C MET A 27 5.27 -10.81 2.22
N LYS A 28 5.21 -9.90 3.21
CA LYS A 28 6.29 -9.70 4.20
C LYS A 28 6.45 -10.87 5.17
N ALA A 29 5.36 -11.58 5.47
CA ALA A 29 5.37 -12.74 6.38
C ALA A 29 5.86 -14.02 5.70
N GLY A 30 6.31 -13.96 4.44
CA GLY A 30 6.80 -15.12 3.69
C GLY A 30 5.70 -16.07 3.24
N TYR A 31 4.43 -15.64 3.31
CA TYR A 31 3.31 -16.36 2.73
C TYR A 31 3.15 -15.91 1.28
N GLU A 32 3.03 -16.87 0.35
CA GLU A 32 2.65 -16.57 -1.03
C GLU A 32 1.31 -15.80 -1.03
N SER A 33 1.27 -14.70 -1.76
CA SER A 33 0.02 -13.94 -1.91
C SER A 33 -1.02 -14.82 -2.59
N THR A 34 -2.26 -14.79 -2.12
CA THR A 34 -3.39 -15.50 -2.78
C THR A 34 -3.77 -14.86 -4.11
N SER A 35 -3.30 -13.64 -4.36
CA SER A 35 -3.33 -12.97 -5.66
C SER A 35 -2.04 -13.33 -6.41
N SER A 36 -2.16 -13.79 -7.66
CA SER A 36 -1.05 -14.12 -8.57
C SER A 36 0.12 -13.14 -8.43
N PRO A 37 1.39 -13.56 -8.63
CA PRO A 37 2.54 -12.66 -8.52
C PRO A 37 2.33 -11.44 -9.43
N VAL A 38 1.91 -10.32 -8.84
CA VAL A 38 1.69 -9.08 -9.57
C VAL A 38 3.06 -8.57 -9.98
N ARG A 39 3.26 -8.37 -11.28
CA ARG A 39 4.51 -7.80 -11.76
C ARG A 39 4.60 -6.37 -11.25
N LEU A 40 5.74 -6.02 -10.65
CA LEU A 40 5.94 -4.68 -10.12
C LEU A 40 5.77 -3.66 -11.27
N GLY A 41 5.05 -2.58 -11.00
CA GLY A 41 4.74 -1.57 -12.01
C GLY A 41 3.50 -1.88 -12.86
N GLU A 42 2.75 -2.96 -12.61
CA GLU A 42 1.43 -3.18 -13.23
C GLU A 42 0.29 -2.40 -12.54
N GLY A 43 -0.89 -2.39 -13.15
CA GLY A 43 -2.09 -1.70 -12.68
C GLY A 43 -2.18 -0.23 -13.11
N ASP A 44 -3.39 0.31 -13.03
CA ASP A 44 -3.72 1.67 -13.48
C ASP A 44 -3.66 2.68 -12.33
N ARG A 45 -3.97 2.24 -11.11
CA ARG A 45 -4.06 3.09 -9.93
C ARG A 45 -3.38 2.49 -8.71
N TRP A 46 -2.83 3.35 -7.87
CA TRP A 46 -2.15 2.94 -6.64
C TRP A 46 -3.10 2.28 -5.62
N ASP A 47 -4.39 2.62 -5.64
CA ASP A 47 -5.46 2.13 -4.76
C ASP A 47 -6.33 1.03 -5.39
N GLN A 48 -5.87 0.41 -6.49
CA GLN A 48 -6.62 -0.61 -7.22
C GLN A 48 -6.91 -1.89 -6.42
N GLY A 49 -6.14 -2.14 -5.35
CA GLY A 49 -6.29 -3.31 -4.50
C GLY A 49 -5.28 -4.42 -4.78
N TYR A 50 -5.37 -5.46 -3.94
CA TYR A 50 -4.60 -6.71 -4.08
C TYR A 50 -3.09 -6.48 -4.29
N GLY A 51 -2.47 -7.33 -5.12
CA GLY A 51 -1.03 -7.29 -5.38
C GLY A 51 -0.55 -6.00 -6.06
N VAL A 52 -1.40 -5.25 -6.77
CA VAL A 52 -1.04 -3.96 -7.37
C VAL A 52 -0.70 -2.95 -6.28
N THR A 53 -1.64 -2.74 -5.35
CA THR A 53 -1.43 -1.85 -4.22
C THR A 53 -0.36 -2.40 -3.27
N ALA A 54 -0.28 -3.71 -3.06
CA ALA A 54 0.76 -4.32 -2.23
C ALA A 54 2.18 -4.06 -2.79
N GLY A 55 2.36 -4.15 -4.11
CA GLY A 55 3.63 -3.84 -4.78
C GLY A 55 4.05 -2.38 -4.60
N PHE A 56 3.10 -1.46 -4.74
CA PHE A 56 3.33 -0.03 -4.48
C PHE A 56 3.70 0.25 -3.01
N LEU A 57 2.97 -0.34 -2.07
CA LEU A 57 3.24 -0.21 -0.64
C LEU A 57 4.62 -0.78 -0.26
N GLY A 58 5.04 -1.86 -0.93
CA GLY A 58 6.39 -2.39 -0.80
C GLY A 58 7.48 -1.44 -1.29
N TYR A 59 7.24 -0.75 -2.41
CA TYR A 59 8.13 0.33 -2.84
C TYR A 59 8.21 1.47 -1.81
N CYS A 60 7.07 1.92 -1.27
CA CYS A 60 7.02 2.96 -0.25
C CYS A 60 7.75 2.56 1.05
N ASP A 61 7.60 1.30 1.48
CA ASP A 61 8.34 0.73 2.63
C ASP A 61 9.86 0.66 2.37
N GLY A 62 10.26 0.50 1.10
CA GLY A 62 11.65 0.60 0.68
C GLY A 62 12.21 2.02 0.75
N LEU A 63 11.39 3.05 0.52
CA LEU A 63 11.79 4.45 0.70
C LEU A 63 11.90 4.85 2.17
N LYS A 64 10.98 4.36 3.00
CA LYS A 64 10.98 4.58 4.45
C LYS A 64 10.58 3.31 5.17
N ARG A 65 11.55 2.65 5.81
CA ARG A 65 11.32 1.44 6.59
C ARG A 65 10.17 1.62 7.60
N GLY A 66 9.22 0.69 7.57
CA GLY A 66 8.03 0.70 8.42
C GLY A 66 6.96 1.68 7.97
N PHE A 67 7.01 2.15 6.72
CA PHE A 67 6.01 3.06 6.15
C PHE A 67 4.60 2.50 6.30
N VAL A 68 4.38 1.25 5.90
CA VAL A 68 3.04 0.63 5.91
C VAL A 68 2.47 0.55 7.33
N GLY A 69 3.30 0.23 8.32
CA GLY A 69 2.89 0.24 9.73
C GLY A 69 2.50 1.63 10.23
N LYS A 70 3.25 2.67 9.82
CA LYS A 70 2.95 4.08 10.16
C LYS A 70 1.66 4.56 9.47
N LEU A 71 1.49 4.22 8.19
CA LEU A 71 0.27 4.52 7.44
C LEU A 71 -0.94 3.86 8.11
N ASN A 72 -0.88 2.55 8.39
CA ASN A 72 -1.94 1.82 9.07
C ASN A 72 -2.31 2.40 10.44
N LYS A 73 -1.32 2.84 11.22
CA LYS A 73 -1.56 3.54 12.49
C LYS A 73 -2.28 4.87 12.30
N LYS A 74 -1.93 5.65 11.27
CA LYS A 74 -2.52 6.96 10.98
C LYS A 74 -3.95 6.83 10.44
N MET A 75 -4.28 5.71 9.80
CA MET A 75 -5.63 5.39 9.34
C MET A 75 -6.62 4.99 10.44
N ARG A 76 -6.18 4.95 11.71
CA ARG A 76 -7.01 4.52 12.85
C ARG A 76 -8.36 5.23 12.95
N PHE A 77 -8.42 6.50 12.60
CA PHE A 77 -9.60 7.35 12.76
C PHE A 77 -10.10 7.97 11.45
N GLY A 78 -9.55 7.55 10.31
CA GLY A 78 -9.89 8.10 8.99
C GLY A 78 -8.70 8.10 8.04
N TYR A 79 -8.97 8.27 6.75
CA TYR A 79 -7.97 8.24 5.68
C TYR A 79 -7.86 9.59 4.96
N SER A 80 -6.63 9.96 4.60
CA SER A 80 -6.36 11.04 3.64
C SER A 80 -5.11 10.70 2.84
N GLU A 81 -5.14 10.97 1.53
CA GLU A 81 -3.97 10.81 0.65
C GLU A 81 -2.79 11.68 1.08
N THR A 82 -3.05 12.78 1.81
CA THR A 82 -2.01 13.63 2.40
C THR A 82 -1.08 12.88 3.35
N TYR A 83 -1.49 11.72 3.86
CA TYR A 83 -0.66 10.89 4.73
C TYR A 83 0.62 10.39 4.03
N PHE A 84 0.58 10.19 2.71
CA PHE A 84 1.79 9.88 1.93
C PHE A 84 2.78 11.04 1.99
N ARG A 85 2.29 12.28 1.84
CA ARG A 85 3.09 13.49 1.94
C ARG A 85 3.65 13.67 3.36
N ASP A 86 2.84 13.44 4.39
CA ASP A 86 3.30 13.51 5.78
C ASP A 86 4.42 12.52 6.10
N LEU A 87 4.37 11.31 5.51
CA LEU A 87 5.29 10.23 5.84
C LEU A 87 6.55 10.22 4.96
N LEU A 88 6.41 10.57 3.67
CA LEU A 88 7.46 10.44 2.65
C LEU A 88 7.87 11.78 2.02
N GLY A 89 7.18 12.88 2.34
CA GLY A 89 7.46 14.21 1.77
C GLY A 89 6.98 14.42 0.34
N LYS A 90 6.26 13.44 -0.25
CA LYS A 90 5.73 13.48 -1.62
C LYS A 90 4.26 13.06 -1.63
N ASP A 91 3.48 13.60 -2.55
CA ASP A 91 2.11 13.13 -2.78
C ASP A 91 2.08 11.72 -3.39
N VAL A 92 0.94 11.06 -3.22
CA VAL A 92 0.74 9.67 -3.64
C VAL A 92 0.88 9.50 -5.16
N ASP A 93 0.45 10.49 -5.94
CA ASP A 93 0.53 10.46 -7.40
C ASP A 93 1.97 10.55 -7.93
N SER A 94 2.82 11.38 -7.32
CA SER A 94 4.25 11.41 -7.68
C SER A 94 4.93 10.11 -7.30
N LEU A 95 4.65 9.57 -6.11
CA LEU A 95 5.18 8.29 -5.66
C LEU A 95 4.75 7.14 -6.58
N TRP A 96 3.49 7.14 -7.01
CA TRP A 96 2.95 6.15 -7.96
C TRP A 96 3.64 6.27 -9.31
N SER A 97 3.82 7.49 -9.82
CA SER A 97 4.53 7.73 -11.07
C SER A 97 6.00 7.28 -11.01
N GLU A 98 6.69 7.55 -9.90
CA GLU A 98 8.07 7.09 -9.65
C GLU A 98 8.15 5.57 -9.55
N TYR A 99 7.18 4.93 -8.88
CA TYR A 99 7.06 3.47 -8.84
C TYR A 99 6.89 2.88 -10.25
N LYS A 100 5.95 3.41 -11.03
CA LYS A 100 5.71 2.97 -12.41
C LYS A 100 6.94 3.18 -13.29
N ALA A 101 7.66 4.30 -13.15
CA ALA A 101 8.89 4.56 -13.89
C ALA A 101 10.03 3.60 -13.50
N LYS A 102 10.18 3.29 -12.21
CA LYS A 102 11.21 2.37 -11.71
C LYS A 102 11.05 0.94 -12.24
N TYR A 103 9.81 0.49 -12.42
CA TYR A 103 9.49 -0.87 -12.85
C TYR A 103 8.90 -0.93 -14.27
N LYS A 104 9.01 0.16 -15.04
CA LYS A 104 8.67 0.18 -16.46
C LYS A 104 9.67 -0.72 -17.18
N SER A 105 9.21 -1.88 -17.63
CA SER A 105 9.96 -2.73 -18.58
C SER A 105 9.74 -2.24 -20.00
#